data_AF-A0A223VPZ1-F1
#
_entry.id   AF-A0A223VPZ1-F1
#
_cell.length_a   1.000
_cell.length_b   1.000
_cell.length_c   1.000
_cell.angle_alpha   90.00
_cell.angle_beta   90.00
_cell.angle_gamma   90.00
#
_symmetry.space_group_name_H-M   'P 1'
#
loop_
_entity.id
_entity.type
_entity.pdbx_description
1 polymer ?
#
loop_
_entity_poly.entity_id
_entity_poly.type
_entity_poly.pdbx_seq_one_letter_code
_entity_poly.pdbx_strand_id
1 'polypeptide(L)' 'MADIADFANDLVQERIDQAVAARLALMSNTAQHSLMFCDECDGPIPEARRLAQPGCTLCIECKTVDDQRAARYAR' A
#
# COMPACT_ATOMS: atom_id res chain seq x y z
N MET A 1 15.02 9.69 -36.29
CA MET A 1 15.42 11.07 -35.94
C MET A 1 14.44 11.45 -34.85
N ALA A 2 14.91 11.61 -33.62
CA ALA A 2 14.02 11.91 -32.50
C ALA A 2 13.38 13.28 -32.73
N ASP A 3 12.06 13.36 -32.64
CA ASP A 3 11.32 14.61 -32.77
C ASP A 3 11.01 15.22 -31.40
N ILE A 4 10.35 16.38 -31.41
CA ILE A 4 9.99 17.10 -30.18
C ILE A 4 9.07 16.25 -29.28
N ALA A 5 8.24 15.39 -29.86
CA ALA A 5 7.35 14.52 -29.11
C ALA A 5 8.13 13.38 -28.42
N ASP A 6 9.16 12.84 -29.07
CA ASP A 6 10.06 11.85 -28.46
C ASP A 6 10.74 12.43 -27.21
N PHE A 7 11.34 13.62 -27.32
CA PHE A 7 11.98 14.28 -26.17
C PHE A 7 10.98 14.65 -25.05
N ALA A 8 9.75 15.03 -25.42
CA ALA A 8 8.71 15.34 -24.43
C ALA A 8 8.28 14.09 -23.67
N ASN A 9 8.15 12.95 -24.34
CA ASN A 9 7.83 11.68 -23.71
C ASN A 9 8.93 11.22 -22.75
N ASP A 10 10.19 11.30 -23.17
CA ASP A 10 11.33 10.91 -22.33
C ASP A 10 11.35 11.74 -21.03
N LEU A 11 11.15 13.05 -21.13
CA LEU A 11 11.08 13.93 -19.96
C LEU A 11 9.90 13.60 -19.04
N VAL A 12 8.75 13.22 -19.59
CA VAL A 12 7.59 12.80 -18.80
C VAL A 12 7.86 11.47 -18.10
N GLN A 13 8.49 10.51 -18.78
CA GLN A 13 8.88 9.23 -18.17
C GLN A 13 9.86 9.43 -17.02
N GLU A 14 10.92 10.22 -17.22
CA GLU A 14 11.87 10.54 -16.15
C GLU A 14 11.20 11.16 -14.92
N ARG A 15 10.23 12.05 -15.12
CA ARG A 15 9.46 12.66 -14.02
C ARG A 15 8.57 11.64 -13.29
N ILE A 16 7.93 10.73 -14.03
CA ILE A 16 7.13 9.67 -13.44
C ILE A 16 8.03 8.76 -12.61
N ASP A 17 9.18 8.34 -13.15
CA ASP A 17 10.13 7.47 -12.47
C ASP A 17 10.65 8.11 -11.18
N GLN A 18 11.00 9.39 -11.22
CA GLN A 18 11.41 10.14 -10.02
C GLN A 18 10.29 10.20 -8.97
N ALA A 19 9.05 10.44 -9.39
CA ALA A 19 7.90 10.47 -8.49
C ALA A 19 7.61 9.10 -7.86
N VAL A 20 7.73 8.02 -8.64
CA VAL A 20 7.58 6.64 -8.15
C VAL A 20 8.70 6.29 -7.17
N ALA A 21 9.95 6.59 -7.50
CA ALA A 21 11.10 6.34 -6.63
C ALA A 21 10.98 7.09 -5.30
N ALA A 22 10.55 8.36 -5.32
CA ALA A 22 10.31 9.14 -4.12
C ALA A 22 9.20 8.54 -3.23
N ARG A 23 8.11 8.06 -3.83
CA ARG A 23 7.03 7.36 -3.08
C ARG A 23 7.53 6.05 -2.47
N LEU A 24 8.28 5.25 -3.21
CA LEU A 24 8.83 3.99 -2.70
C LEU A 24 9.83 4.24 -1.56
N ALA A 25 10.63 5.31 -1.63
CA ALA A 25 11.54 5.69 -0.54
C ALA A 25 10.81 6.10 0.73
N LEU A 26 9.65 6.78 0.61
CA LEU A 26 8.77 7.12 1.73
C LEU A 26 8.06 5.88 2.31
N MET A 27 7.74 4.90 1.47
CA MET A 27 7.25 3.58 1.88
C MET A 27 8.39 2.72 2.44
N SER A 28 9.17 3.28 3.37
CA SER A 28 10.19 2.52 4.08
C SER A 28 9.54 1.28 4.70
N ASN A 29 9.95 0.10 4.21
CA ASN A 29 9.60 -1.23 4.71
C ASN A 29 10.16 -1.43 6.12
N THR A 30 9.80 -0.56 7.06
CA THR A 30 9.89 -0.92 8.47
C THR A 30 8.90 -2.07 8.61
N ALA A 31 9.43 -3.29 8.73
CA ALA A 31 8.63 -4.48 8.99
C ALA A 31 7.97 -4.27 10.36
N GLN A 32 6.84 -3.57 10.35
CA GLN A 32 6.10 -3.29 11.56
C GLN A 32 5.62 -4.63 12.09
N HIS A 33 5.83 -4.85 13.38
CA HIS A 33 5.30 -6.04 14.02
C HIS A 33 3.77 -6.01 13.90
N SER A 34 3.20 -7.07 13.34
CA SER A 34 1.75 -7.23 13.31
C SER A 34 1.22 -7.40 14.72
N LEU A 35 0.03 -6.86 14.98
CA LEU A 35 -0.62 -7.02 16.28
C LEU A 35 -1.01 -8.49 16.49
N MET A 36 -0.98 -8.92 17.74
CA MET A 36 -1.45 -10.25 18.14
C MET A 36 -2.98 -10.30 18.19
N PHE A 37 -3.61 -9.16 18.47
CA PHE A 37 -5.06 -8.99 18.64
C PHE A 37 -5.56 -7.84 17.77
N CYS A 38 -6.80 -7.96 17.30
CA CYS A 38 -7.47 -6.96 16.48
C CYS A 38 -7.87 -5.74 17.32
N ASP A 39 -7.59 -4.54 16.84
CA ASP A 39 -7.95 -3.29 17.54
C ASP A 39 -9.46 -3.00 17.58
N GLU A 40 -10.26 -3.60 16.67
CA GLU A 40 -11.71 -3.37 16.62
C GLU A 40 -12.55 -4.39 17.39
N CYS A 41 -12.12 -5.65 17.40
CA CYS A 41 -12.90 -6.76 17.94
C CYS A 41 -12.18 -7.57 19.01
N ASP A 42 -10.95 -7.17 19.37
CA ASP A 42 -10.06 -7.84 20.33
C ASP A 42 -9.78 -9.33 20.01
N GLY A 43 -10.19 -9.80 18.82
CA GLY A 43 -9.99 -11.18 18.38
C GLY A 43 -8.53 -11.48 18.01
N PRO A 44 -8.07 -12.73 18.14
CA PRO A 44 -6.70 -13.10 17.77
C PRO A 44 -6.49 -12.95 16.26
N ILE A 45 -5.40 -12.27 15.87
CA ILE A 45 -5.01 -12.16 14.47
C ILE A 45 -4.27 -13.44 14.06
N PRO A 46 -4.75 -14.19 13.04
CA PRO A 46 -4.14 -15.45 12.65
C PRO A 46 -2.73 -15.24 12.05
N GLU A 47 -1.82 -16.19 12.29
CA GLU A 47 -0.44 -16.12 11.82
C GLU A 47 -0.33 -16.00 10.30
N ALA A 48 -1.20 -16.69 9.55
CA ALA A 48 -1.27 -16.59 8.10
C ALA A 48 -1.40 -15.14 7.61
N ARG A 49 -2.15 -14.31 8.34
CA ARG A 49 -2.31 -12.88 8.02
C ARG A 49 -1.09 -12.06 8.41
N ARG A 50 -0.47 -12.37 9.55
CA ARG A 50 0.78 -11.72 10.01
C ARG A 50 1.93 -11.94 9.05
N LEU A 51 2.01 -13.13 8.44
CA LEU A 51 3.00 -13.50 7.43
C LEU A 51 2.70 -12.86 6.07
N ALA A 52 1.45 -12.88 5.63
CA ALA A 52 1.05 -12.30 4.35
C ALA A 52 1.21 -10.79 4.31
N GLN A 53 0.91 -10.10 5.42
CA GLN A 53 1.03 -8.65 5.53
C GLN A 53 1.62 -8.26 6.89
N PRO A 54 2.95 -8.07 6.97
CA PRO A 54 3.58 -7.54 8.17
C PRO A 54 3.04 -6.14 8.46
N GLY A 55 2.78 -5.84 9.74
CA GLY A 55 2.14 -4.59 10.16
C GLY A 55 0.62 -4.59 10.13
N CYS A 56 -0.04 -5.75 9.99
CA CYS A 56 -1.50 -5.80 10.11
C CYS A 56 -1.98 -5.50 11.54
N THR A 57 -2.97 -4.61 11.65
CA THR A 57 -3.56 -4.17 12.92
C THR A 57 -4.95 -4.73 13.20
N LEU A 58 -5.71 -5.03 12.13
CA LEU A 58 -7.06 -5.60 12.21
C LEU A 58 -7.04 -7.12 11.99
N CYS A 59 -8.14 -7.83 12.27
CA CYS A 59 -8.34 -9.21 11.81
C CYS A 59 -8.83 -9.24 10.34
N ILE A 60 -8.93 -10.43 9.75
CA ILE A 60 -9.37 -10.59 8.35
C ILE A 60 -10.79 -10.05 8.13
N GLU A 61 -11.71 -10.34 9.05
CA GLU A 61 -13.11 -9.93 8.95
C GLU A 61 -13.25 -8.40 9.02
N CYS A 62 -12.71 -7.78 10.08
CA CYS A 62 -12.66 -6.32 10.23
C CYS A 62 -12.02 -5.64 9.02
N LYS A 63 -10.91 -6.19 8.51
CA LYS A 63 -10.23 -5.60 7.35
C LYS A 63 -11.09 -5.66 6.09
N THR A 64 -11.80 -6.76 5.86
CA THR A 64 -12.70 -6.85 4.69
C THR A 64 -13.84 -5.83 4.74
N VAL A 65 -14.36 -5.54 5.93
CA VAL A 65 -15.39 -4.51 6.11
C VAL A 65 -14.81 -3.12 5.88
N ASP A 66 -13.63 -2.83 6.43
CA ASP A 66 -12.89 -1.58 6.23
C ASP A 66 -12.63 -1.32 4.73
N ASP A 67 -12.12 -2.33 4.02
CA ASP A 67 -11.85 -2.24 2.59
C ASP A 67 -13.13 -2.01 1.76
N GLN A 68 -14.23 -2.67 2.11
CA GLN A 68 -15.53 -2.42 1.47
C GLN A 68 -16.04 -1.00 1.71
N ARG A 69 -15.84 -0.46 2.92
CA ARG A 69 -16.20 0.93 3.25
C ARG A 69 -15.35 1.89 2.42
N ALA A 70 -14.03 1.70 2.40
CA ALA A 70 -13.11 2.51 1.60
C ALA A 70 -13.47 2.49 0.10
N ALA A 71 -13.77 1.31 -0.45
CA ALA A 71 -14.17 1.16 -1.84
C ALA A 71 -15.49 1.89 -2.18
N ARG A 72 -16.44 1.97 -1.23
CA ARG A 72 -17.66 2.76 -1.40
C ARG A 72 -17.39 4.26 -1.42
N TYR A 73 -16.48 4.75 -0.59
CA TYR A 73 -16.13 6.18 -0.52
C TYR A 73 -15.22 6.65 -1.66
N ALA A 74 -14.49 5.73 -2.30
CA ALA A 74 -13.65 6.04 -3.47
C ALA A 74 -14.45 6.23 -4.78
N ARG A 75 -15.78 6.03 -4.73
CA ARG A 75 -16.69 6.11 -5.88
C ARG A 75 -17.49 7.42 -5.84
#